data_AF-A0AA88IMP3-F1
#
_entry.id   AF-A0AA88IMP3-F1
#
_cell.length_a   1.000
_cell.length_b   1.000
_cell.length_c   1.000
_cell.angle_alpha   90.00
_cell.angle_beta   90.00
_cell.angle_gamma   90.00
#
_symmetry.space_group_name_H-M   'P 1'
#
loop_
_entity.id
_entity.type
_entity.pdbx_description
1 polymer ?
#
loop_
_entity_poly.entity_id
_entity_poly.type
_entity_poly.pdbx_seq_one_letter_code
_entity_poly.pdbx_strand_id
1 'polypeptide(L)'
;MGSSSLCLVKWMNCGSIIIVSNMIRRGEVKELKKWCKNKVEVPVRQPEAIAVYNRFMGGVDKLNRMVLYYRVFIRSRKYPLRFVFHLIALVVLKSWLEYTEFQKAQKSKNSGFPGVPSKGGRVSDY
;
A
#
# COMPACT_ATOMS: atom_id res chain seq x y z
N MET A 1 -15.49 34.02 0.63
CA MET A 1 -14.29 33.34 0.08
C MET A 1 -13.69 32.50 1.20
N GLY A 2 -13.75 31.17 1.08
CA GLY A 2 -13.36 30.26 2.16
C GLY A 2 -11.86 30.28 2.39
N SER A 3 -11.45 30.52 3.63
CA SER A 3 -10.05 30.51 4.06
C SER A 3 -9.48 29.10 3.87
N SER A 4 -8.78 28.86 2.76
CA SER A 4 -8.03 27.62 2.51
C SER A 4 -6.81 27.54 3.44
N SER A 5 -7.03 27.30 4.72
CA SER A 5 -5.93 27.25 5.69
C SER A 5 -5.19 25.92 5.54
N LEU A 6 -3.99 25.93 4.95
CA LEU A 6 -3.12 24.75 4.93
C LEU A 6 -2.57 24.49 6.34
N CYS A 7 -2.39 23.22 6.71
CA CYS A 7 -1.74 22.83 7.95
C CYS A 7 -0.35 22.28 7.66
N LEU A 8 0.67 22.86 8.32
CA LEU A 8 2.04 22.40 8.30
C LEU A 8 2.35 21.66 9.60
N VAL A 9 2.75 20.40 9.50
CA VAL A 9 3.14 19.58 10.64
C VAL A 9 4.62 19.23 10.51
N LYS A 10 5.43 19.64 11.48
CA LYS A 10 6.82 19.21 11.63
C LYS A 10 6.91 18.20 12.77
N TRP A 11 7.41 17.01 12.45
CA TRP A 11 7.63 15.95 13.43
C TRP A 11 9.10 15.60 13.52
N MET A 12 9.63 15.63 14.74
CA MET A 12 10.99 15.26 15.06
C MET A 12 10.99 13.87 15.68
N ASN A 13 11.58 12.90 14.98
CA ASN A 13 11.80 11.56 15.50
C ASN A 13 13.27 11.17 15.25
N CYS A 14 13.54 10.23 14.32
CA CYS A 14 14.91 9.93 13.88
C CYS A 14 15.47 10.97 12.88
N GLY A 15 14.65 11.95 12.51
CA GLY A 15 14.93 13.04 11.59
C GLY A 15 13.73 13.99 11.57
N SER A 16 13.92 15.15 10.94
CA SER A 16 12.84 16.12 10.74
C SER A 16 11.98 15.71 9.55
N ILE A 17 10.72 15.39 9.79
CA ILE A 17 9.73 15.15 8.74
C ILE A 17 8.76 16.33 8.72
N ILE A 18 8.57 16.92 7.55
CA ILE A 18 7.65 18.04 7.34
C ILE A 18 6.56 17.56 6.38
N ILE A 19 5.31 17.66 6.80
CA ILE A 19 4.14 17.32 5.98
C ILE A 19 3.21 18.52 5.92
N VAL A 20 2.69 18.80 4.72
CA VAL A 20 1.62 19.78 4.50
C VAL A 20 0.34 19.01 4.20
N SER A 21 -0.75 19.36 4.89
CA SER A 21 -2.06 18.77 4.67
C SER A 21 -3.14 19.84 4.62
N ASN A 22 -4.07 19.68 3.67
CA ASN A 22 -5.32 20.45 3.64
C ASN A 22 -6.45 19.73 4.40
N MET A 23 -6.30 18.42 4.63
CA MET A 23 -7.35 17.56 5.21
C MET A 23 -7.27 17.49 6.73
N ILE A 24 -6.06 17.47 7.29
CA ILE A 24 -5.80 17.23 8.71
C ILE A 24 -5.22 18.51 9.30
N ARG A 25 -5.97 19.15 10.21
CA ARG A 25 -5.66 20.47 10.78
C ARG A 25 -5.21 20.37 12.24
N ARG A 26 -6.12 20.03 13.14
CA ARG A 26 -5.81 19.54 14.49
C ARG A 26 -5.95 18.03 14.47
N GLY A 27 -4.90 17.36 14.02
CA GLY A 27 -4.84 15.90 14.14
C GLY A 27 -4.51 15.50 15.57
N GLU A 28 -5.08 14.40 16.04
CA GLU A 28 -4.72 13.86 17.36
C GLU A 28 -3.30 13.27 17.33
N VAL A 29 -2.60 13.35 18.45
CA VAL A 29 -1.30 12.71 18.60
C VAL A 29 -1.54 11.29 19.11
N LYS A 30 -1.17 10.29 18.33
CA LYS A 30 -1.29 8.87 18.70
C LYS A 30 0.04 8.35 19.21
N GLU A 31 0.02 7.61 20.31
CA GLU A 31 1.18 6.87 20.78
C GLU A 31 1.25 5.53 20.04
N LEU A 32 2.37 5.29 19.38
CA LEU A 32 2.62 4.08 18.60
C LEU A 32 3.94 3.48 19.06
N LYS A 33 3.98 2.15 19.13
CA LYS A 33 5.22 1.43 19.40
C LYS A 33 6.00 1.32 18.11
N LYS A 34 7.23 1.86 18.11
CA LYS A 34 8.13 1.79 16.97
C LYS A 34 9.25 0.80 17.27
N TRP A 35 9.51 -0.10 16.32
CA TRP A 35 10.67 -0.96 16.36
C TRP A 35 11.94 -0.17 16.04
N CYS A 36 12.85 -0.05 17.00
CA CYS A 36 14.14 0.60 16.81
C CYS A 36 15.21 -0.39 16.33
N LYS A 37 16.29 0.11 15.73
CA LYS A 37 17.40 -0.72 15.23
C LYS A 37 18.00 -1.63 16.31
N ASN A 38 17.91 -1.21 17.57
CA ASN A 38 18.39 -1.95 18.73
C ASN A 38 17.45 -3.09 19.16
N LYS A 39 16.44 -3.44 18.34
CA LYS A 39 15.42 -4.47 18.63
C LYS A 39 14.59 -4.20 19.88
N VAL A 40 14.45 -2.92 20.24
CA VAL A 40 13.62 -2.46 21.35
C VAL A 40 12.41 -1.71 20.79
N GLU A 41 11.24 -1.99 21.33
CA GLU A 41 10.03 -1.20 21.07
C GLU A 41 10.06 0.07 21.90
N VAL A 42 10.11 1.22 21.24
CA VAL A 42 10.08 2.53 21.89
C VAL A 42 8.71 3.16 21.64
N PRO A 43 8.03 3.69 22.68
CA PRO A 43 6.81 4.45 22.50
C PRO A 43 7.14 5.78 21.80
N VAL A 44 6.48 6.05 20.69
CA VAL A 44 6.67 7.27 19.90
C VAL A 44 5.33 7.96 19.69
N ARG A 45 5.31 9.26 19.99
CA ARG A 45 4.18 10.15 19.68
C ARG A 45 4.20 10.51 18.21
N GLN A 46 3.22 10.02 17.45
CA GLN A 46 3.07 10.28 16.03
C GLN A 46 1.85 11.18 15.78
N PRO A 47 1.99 12.30 15.05
CA PRO A 47 0.86 13.09 14.61
C PRO A 47 -0.02 12.29 13.64
N GLU A 48 -1.34 12.44 13.75
CA GLU A 48 -2.30 11.78 12.86
C GLU A 48 -2.02 12.02 11.37
N ALA A 49 -1.57 13.22 10.98
CA ALA A 49 -1.19 13.52 9.60
C ALA A 49 -0.14 12.54 9.05
N ILE A 50 0.81 12.14 9.89
CA ILE A 50 1.87 11.19 9.52
C ILE A 50 1.31 9.77 9.50
N ALA A 51 0.39 9.43 10.41
CA ALA A 51 -0.24 8.12 10.43
C ALA A 51 -1.07 7.88 9.16
N VAL A 52 -1.84 8.89 8.74
CA VAL A 52 -2.61 8.87 7.51
C VAL A 52 -1.68 8.78 6.30
N TYR A 53 -0.61 9.58 6.27
CA TYR A 53 0.40 9.49 5.21
C TYR A 53 0.98 8.08 5.07
N ASN A 54 1.43 7.48 6.18
CA ASN A 54 2.01 6.13 6.18
C ASN A 54 1.00 5.06 5.75
N ARG A 55 -0.29 5.21 6.10
CA ARG A 55 -1.35 4.29 5.69
C ARG A 55 -1.53 4.25 4.17
N PHE A 56 -1.42 5.40 3.51
CA PHE A 56 -1.71 5.52 2.07
C PHE A 56 -0.47 5.45 1.17
N MET A 57 0.73 5.75 1.69
CA MET A 57 1.98 5.71 0.91
C MET A 57 2.25 4.37 0.21
N GLY A 58 1.89 3.25 0.84
CA GLY A 58 2.29 1.91 0.37
C GLY A 58 1.61 1.42 -0.93
N GLY A 59 0.70 2.18 -1.52
CA GLY A 59 0.00 1.79 -2.76
C GLY A 59 0.94 1.67 -3.97
N VAL A 60 1.86 2.62 -4.11
CA VAL A 60 2.83 2.67 -5.22
C VAL A 60 3.93 1.61 -5.03
N ASP A 61 4.42 1.44 -3.81
CA ASP A 61 5.49 0.49 -3.51
C ASP A 61 5.11 -0.97 -3.79
N LYS A 62 3.85 -1.33 -3.51
CA LYS A 62 3.31 -2.67 -3.85
C LYS A 62 3.36 -2.92 -5.35
N LEU A 63 2.93 -1.94 -6.15
CA LEU A 63 2.95 -2.03 -7.60
C LEU A 63 4.39 -2.08 -8.13
N ASN A 64 5.26 -1.20 -7.64
CA ASN A 64 6.66 -1.15 -8.03
C ASN A 64 7.36 -2.49 -7.77
N ARG A 65 7.09 -3.10 -6.60
CA ARG A 65 7.60 -4.43 -6.25
C ARG A 65 7.08 -5.51 -7.22
N MET A 66 5.80 -5.52 -7.54
CA MET A 66 5.23 -6.51 -8.47
C MET A 66 5.82 -6.39 -9.88
N VAL A 67 6.00 -5.16 -10.36
CA VAL A 67 6.65 -4.90 -11.65
C VAL A 67 8.09 -5.36 -11.67
N LEU A 68 8.81 -5.23 -10.55
CA LEU A 68 10.18 -5.75 -10.42
C LEU A 68 10.21 -7.28 -10.45
N TYR A 69 9.28 -7.96 -9.78
CA TYR A 69 9.19 -9.42 -9.79
C TYR A 69 8.86 -9.99 -11.18
N TYR A 70 7.89 -9.40 -11.88
CA TYR A 70 7.42 -9.86 -13.19
C TYR A 70 7.92 -8.99 -14.35
N ARG A 71 9.19 -8.57 -14.26
CA ARG A 71 9.77 -7.62 -15.21
C ARG A 71 9.88 -8.24 -16.61
N VAL A 72 9.20 -7.63 -17.58
CA VAL A 72 9.28 -8.04 -19.00
C VAL A 72 10.59 -7.52 -19.61
N PHE A 73 11.50 -8.42 -20.00
CA PHE A 73 12.76 -8.07 -20.65
C PHE A 73 12.61 -8.05 -22.17
N ILE A 74 12.74 -6.87 -22.77
CA ILE A 74 12.66 -6.68 -24.22
C ILE A 74 14.03 -6.24 -24.74
N ARG A 75 14.61 -7.05 -25.63
CA ARG A 75 15.95 -6.82 -26.21
C ARG A 75 15.99 -5.61 -27.18
N SER A 76 14.83 -5.10 -27.60
CA SER A 76 14.71 -3.97 -28.53
C SER A 76 15.28 -2.67 -27.95
N ARG A 77 15.91 -1.86 -28.82
CA ARG A 77 16.37 -0.49 -28.51
C ARG A 77 15.26 0.56 -28.58
N LYS A 78 14.10 0.24 -29.15
CA LYS A 78 12.98 1.18 -29.30
C LYS A 78 12.28 1.38 -27.94
N TYR A 79 12.37 2.59 -27.38
CA TYR A 79 11.72 2.96 -26.10
C TYR A 79 10.18 2.79 -26.09
N PRO A 80 9.43 3.13 -27.17
CA PRO A 80 7.98 2.98 -27.17
C PRO A 80 7.51 1.55 -26.91
N LEU A 81 8.25 0.57 -27.45
CA LEU A 81 7.95 -0.84 -27.24
C LEU A 81 8.09 -1.21 -25.75
N ARG A 82 9.17 -0.78 -25.10
CA ARG A 82 9.38 -1.01 -23.66
C ARG A 82 8.27 -0.38 -22.81
N PHE A 83 7.78 0.80 -23.20
CA PHE A 83 6.67 1.47 -22.54
C PHE A 83 5.34 0.71 -22.68
N VAL A 84 4.98 0.29 -23.90
CA VAL A 84 3.74 -0.47 -24.14
C VAL A 84 3.70 -1.76 -23.33
N PHE A 85 4.77 -2.54 -23.35
CA PHE A 85 4.84 -3.78 -22.57
C PHE A 85 4.86 -3.54 -21.06
N HIS A 86 5.45 -2.44 -20.60
CA HIS A 86 5.38 -2.04 -19.20
C HIS A 86 3.94 -1.73 -18.78
N LEU A 87 3.17 -1.01 -19.61
CA LEU A 87 1.75 -0.77 -19.36
C LEU A 87 0.93 -2.08 -19.33
N ILE A 88 1.18 -3.00 -20.27
CA ILE A 88 0.51 -4.30 -20.28
C ILE A 88 0.83 -5.08 -19.01
N ALA A 89 2.09 -5.14 -18.61
CA ALA A 89 2.52 -5.81 -17.38
C ALA A 89 1.84 -5.19 -16.14
N LEU A 90 1.75 -3.86 -16.07
CA LEU A 90 1.04 -3.15 -15.01
C LEU A 90 -0.44 -3.55 -14.93
N VAL A 91 -1.15 -3.57 -16.06
CA VAL A 91 -2.57 -3.91 -16.11
C VAL A 91 -2.80 -5.35 -15.67
N VAL A 92 -2.01 -6.30 -16.18
CA VAL A 92 -2.12 -7.73 -15.83
C VAL A 92 -1.88 -7.97 -14.34
N LEU A 93 -0.85 -7.33 -13.77
CA LEU A 93 -0.54 -7.46 -12.34
C LEU A 93 -1.65 -6.86 -11.46
N LYS A 94 -2.21 -5.72 -11.87
CA LYS A 94 -3.35 -5.11 -11.16
C LYS A 94 -4.61 -5.96 -11.25
N SER A 95 -4.95 -6.49 -12.43
CA SER A 95 -6.11 -7.37 -12.59
C SER A 95 -5.97 -8.66 -11.80
N TRP A 96 -4.77 -9.24 -11.72
CA TRP A 96 -4.51 -10.43 -10.93
C TRP A 96 -4.69 -10.17 -9.42
N LEU A 97 -4.18 -9.04 -8.94
CA LEU A 97 -4.33 -8.64 -7.54
C LEU A 97 -5.81 -8.46 -7.19
N GLU A 98 -6.56 -7.72 -8.01
CA GLU A 98 -7.99 -7.50 -7.82
C GLU A 98 -8.78 -8.82 -7.83
N TYR A 99 -8.48 -9.70 -8.77
CA TYR A 99 -9.10 -11.03 -8.86
C TYR A 99 -8.84 -11.88 -7.61
N THR A 100 -7.62 -11.84 -7.08
CA THR A 100 -7.24 -12.58 -5.87
C THR A 100 -7.99 -12.06 -4.64
N GLU A 101 -8.11 -10.75 -4.50
CA GLU A 101 -8.88 -10.13 -3.41
C GLU A 101 -10.37 -10.43 -3.54
N PHE A 102 -10.93 -10.39 -4.76
CA PHE A 102 -12.31 -10.77 -5.03
C PHE A 102 -12.59 -12.24 -4.64
N GLN A 103 -11.69 -13.17 -5.00
CA GLN A 103 -11.82 -14.57 -4.60
C GLN A 103 -11.78 -14.78 -3.08
N LYS A 104 -10.90 -14.07 -2.36
CA LYS A 104 -10.84 -14.13 -0.89
C LYS A 104 -12.14 -13.62 -0.27
N ALA A 105 -12.67 -12.51 -0.78
CA ALA A 105 -13.92 -11.93 -0.32
C ALA A 105 -15.14 -12.82 -0.58
N GLN A 106 -15.13 -13.60 -1.66
CA GLN A 106 -16.17 -14.62 -1.93
C GLN A 106 -16.08 -15.80 -0.96
N LYS A 107 -14.86 -16.28 -0.67
CA LYS A 107 -14.65 -17.38 0.27
C LYS A 107 -15.11 -17.03 1.69
N SER A 108 -14.84 -15.81 2.16
CA SER A 108 -15.28 -15.36 3.50
C SER A 108 -16.80 -15.27 3.64
N LYS A 109 -17.50 -14.89 2.57
CA LYS A 109 -18.98 -14.88 2.52
C LYS A 109 -19.55 -16.30 2.53
N ASN A 110 -18.93 -17.22 1.80
CA ASN A 110 -19.39 -18.61 1.72
C ASN A 110 -19.11 -19.41 3.01
N SER A 111 -18.11 -19.05 3.82
CA SER A 111 -17.85 -19.68 5.12
C SER A 111 -18.83 -19.29 6.24
N GLY A 112 -19.71 -18.30 6.01
CA GLY A 112 -20.74 -17.87 6.96
C GLY A 112 -22.06 -18.66 6.88
N PHE A 113 -22.16 -19.65 6.00
CA PHE A 113 -23.35 -20.49 5.84
C PHE A 113 -23.00 -21.96 6.17
N PRO A 114 -23.65 -22.60 7.16
CA PRO A 114 -23.37 -23.99 7.47
C PRO A 114 -23.90 -24.87 6.33
N GLY A 115 -23.02 -25.62 5.66
CA GLY A 115 -23.43 -26.81 4.90
C GLY A 115 -23.10 -26.92 3.41
N VAL A 116 -22.18 -26.13 2.83
CA VAL A 116 -21.77 -26.36 1.42
C VAL A 116 -20.33 -26.91 1.36
N PRO A 117 -20.10 -28.13 0.80
CA PRO A 117 -18.76 -28.69 0.71
C PRO A 117 -17.91 -27.89 -0.28
N SER A 118 -16.77 -27.41 0.23
CA SER A 118 -15.73 -26.73 -0.54
C SER A 118 -15.17 -27.67 -1.61
N LYS A 119 -15.52 -27.46 -2.89
CA LYS A 119 -14.85 -28.15 -3.99
C LYS A 119 -13.37 -27.74 -4.00
N GLY A 120 -12.51 -28.74 -3.82
CA GLY A 120 -11.06 -28.59 -3.79
C GLY A 120 -10.52 -27.94 -5.06
N GLY A 121 -9.73 -26.90 -4.86
CA GLY A 121 -8.86 -26.30 -5.88
C GLY A 121 -7.45 -26.24 -5.31
N ARG A 122 -6.54 -26.98 -5.95
CA ARG A 122 -5.13 -27.15 -5.60
C ARG A 122 -4.45 -25.82 -5.26
N VAL A 123 -3.76 -25.81 -4.12
CA VAL A 123 -2.78 -24.81 -3.72
C VAL A 123 -1.64 -24.85 -4.75
N SER A 124 -1.35 -23.71 -5.39
CA SER A 124 -0.09 -23.51 -6.09
C SER A 124 0.79 -22.71 -5.14
N ASP A 125 1.78 -23.39 -4.55
CA ASP A 125 2.81 -22.80 -3.72
C ASP A 125 3.69 -21.88 -4.58
N TYR A 126 3.41 -20.57 -4.52
CA TYR A 126 4.36 -19.48 -4.75
C TYR A 126 3.93 -18.24 -3.96
#